data_AF-A0A821EQL1-F1
#
_entry.id   AF-A0A821EQL1-F1
#
_cell.length_a   1.000
_cell.length_b   1.000
_cell.length_c   1.000
_cell.angle_alpha   90.00
_cell.angle_beta   90.00
_cell.angle_gamma   90.00
#
_symmetry.space_group_name_H-M   'P 1'
#
loop_
_entity.id
_entity.type
_entity.pdbx_description
1 polymer ?
#
loop_
_entity_poly.entity_id
_entity_poly.type
_entity_poly.pdbx_seq_one_letter_code
_entity_poly.pdbx_strand_id
1 'polypeptide(L)'
;DLLNIDDQTADIYTKFITADENGRLNEMPKIELMKPGFTRFNLSYFASDEEVDYILNAIEFIANDGWKFLSLYTYDIKTAVWRPRTVPSGNHFYQYHSLQMITYQHGMMEENTGKQQMELFNSNIPQLVTNLSSSDDPIEEAKSMANNIPKYVYENVDFRTDTPLNVPDEYRDFVWFVTPKDIIRRIVIDYEQNQDTYLKPEPFRPKMDD
;
A
#
# COMPACT_ATOMS: atom_id res chain seq x y z
N ASP A 1 -4.91 -20.93 -14.79
CA ASP A 1 -4.63 -20.46 -13.41
C ASP A 1 -5.01 -18.99 -13.27
N LEU A 2 -5.48 -18.54 -12.10
CA LEU A 2 -5.96 -17.16 -11.87
C LEU A 2 -4.87 -16.10 -12.01
N LEU A 3 -3.62 -16.46 -11.71
CA LEU A 3 -2.46 -15.59 -11.83
C LEU A 3 -1.60 -15.89 -13.06
N ASN A 4 -1.98 -16.90 -13.85
CA ASN A 4 -1.19 -17.42 -14.97
C ASN A 4 0.29 -17.69 -14.63
N ILE A 5 0.55 -18.12 -13.39
CA ILE A 5 1.86 -18.50 -12.89
C ILE A 5 2.12 -19.94 -13.32
N ASP A 6 3.21 -20.18 -14.04
CA ASP A 6 3.67 -21.52 -14.39
C ASP A 6 4.50 -22.13 -13.24
N ASP A 7 4.76 -23.43 -13.33
CA ASP A 7 5.52 -24.15 -12.30
C ASP A 7 6.93 -23.54 -12.09
N GLN A 8 7.56 -23.03 -13.17
CA GLN A 8 8.88 -22.40 -13.11
C GLN A 8 8.86 -21.07 -12.34
N THR A 9 7.87 -20.22 -12.61
CA THR A 9 7.66 -18.96 -11.89
C THR A 9 7.27 -19.21 -10.43
N ALA A 10 6.49 -20.25 -10.15
CA ALA A 10 6.13 -20.65 -8.79
C ALA A 10 7.36 -21.07 -7.97
N ASP A 11 8.29 -21.82 -8.57
CA ASP A 11 9.55 -22.21 -7.93
C ASP A 11 10.41 -20.99 -7.58
N ILE A 12 10.41 -19.96 -8.44
CA ILE A 12 11.13 -18.71 -8.20
C ILE A 12 10.50 -17.95 -7.02
N TYR A 13 9.17 -17.80 -6.99
CA TYR A 13 8.49 -17.18 -5.84
C TYR A 13 8.74 -17.94 -4.53
N THR A 14 8.77 -19.28 -4.59
CA THR A 14 9.06 -20.11 -3.41
C THR A 14 10.43 -19.81 -2.83
N LYS A 15 11.47 -19.64 -3.68
CA LYS A 15 12.82 -19.29 -3.23
C LYS A 15 12.88 -17.99 -2.41
N PHE A 16 12.10 -16.97 -2.77
CA PHE A 16 12.04 -15.71 -2.01
C PHE A 16 11.44 -15.87 -0.62
N ILE A 17 10.57 -16.86 -0.44
CA ILE A 17 9.80 -17.08 0.78
C ILE A 17 10.52 -18.04 1.73
N THR A 18 11.15 -19.09 1.19
CA THR A 18 11.78 -20.15 1.98
C THR A 18 13.22 -19.86 2.39
N ALA A 19 13.82 -18.77 1.90
CA ALA A 19 15.17 -18.39 2.29
C ALA A 19 15.28 -18.14 3.81
N ASP A 20 16.38 -18.58 4.41
CA ASP A 20 16.65 -18.40 5.84
C ASP A 20 16.75 -16.91 6.20
N GLU A 21 16.18 -16.52 7.35
CA GLU A 21 16.19 -15.13 7.85
C GLU A 21 17.60 -14.52 7.99
N ASN A 22 18.60 -15.39 8.18
CA ASN A 22 20.00 -15.03 8.39
C ASN A 22 20.89 -15.23 7.15
N GLY A 23 20.34 -15.68 6.01
CA GLY A 23 21.07 -15.93 4.78
C GLY A 23 22.30 -16.82 4.97
N ARG A 24 22.22 -18.11 4.65
CA ARG A 24 23.47 -18.83 4.38
C ARG A 24 24.24 -18.04 3.32
N LEU A 25 25.56 -17.94 3.47
CA LEU A 25 26.48 -16.99 2.82
C LEU A 25 26.39 -16.85 1.27
N ASN A 26 25.52 -17.60 0.59
CA ASN A 26 25.31 -17.59 -0.86
C ASN A 26 23.82 -17.61 -1.27
N GLU A 27 22.86 -17.38 -0.37
CA GLU A 27 21.42 -17.38 -0.67
C GLU A 27 20.81 -15.98 -0.49
N MET A 28 19.81 -15.65 -1.31
CA MET A 28 19.11 -14.37 -1.22
C MET A 28 18.43 -14.20 0.15
N PRO A 29 18.40 -12.99 0.73
CA PRO A 29 17.64 -12.76 1.94
C PRO A 29 16.15 -13.03 1.67
N LYS A 30 15.43 -13.48 2.71
CA LYS A 30 13.98 -13.64 2.65
C LYS A 30 13.29 -12.33 2.29
N ILE A 31 12.49 -12.34 1.21
CA ILE A 31 11.72 -11.18 0.75
C ILE A 31 10.24 -11.57 0.70
N GLU A 32 9.56 -11.37 1.82
CA GLU A 32 8.12 -11.63 1.95
C GLU A 32 7.29 -10.76 0.98
N LEU A 33 7.77 -9.57 0.63
CA LEU A 33 7.07 -8.64 -0.25
C LEU A 33 6.93 -9.14 -1.70
N MET A 34 7.76 -10.09 -2.13
CA MET A 34 7.69 -10.69 -3.48
C MET A 34 6.52 -11.67 -3.63
N LYS A 35 5.83 -12.01 -2.54
CA LYS A 35 4.66 -12.91 -2.60
C LYS A 35 3.57 -12.31 -3.49
N PRO A 36 3.19 -12.98 -4.59
CA PRO A 36 2.12 -12.49 -5.45
C PRO A 36 0.80 -12.47 -4.68
N GLY A 37 0.05 -11.38 -4.82
CA GLY A 37 -1.26 -11.21 -4.23
C GLY A 37 -2.37 -11.29 -5.27
N PHE A 38 -3.51 -11.84 -4.88
CA PHE A 38 -4.76 -11.70 -5.63
C PHE A 38 -5.90 -11.45 -4.66
N THR A 39 -6.91 -10.72 -5.14
CA THR A 39 -8.16 -10.51 -4.41
C THR A 39 -9.29 -11.13 -5.22
N ARG A 40 -10.09 -11.98 -4.56
CA ARG A 40 -11.34 -12.49 -5.13
C ARG A 40 -12.50 -11.71 -4.57
N PHE A 41 -13.30 -11.15 -5.47
CA PHE A 41 -14.52 -10.45 -5.12
C PHE A 41 -15.75 -11.30 -5.47
N ASN A 42 -16.78 -11.27 -4.63
CA ASN A 42 -18.04 -11.99 -4.84
C ASN A 42 -19.20 -11.09 -4.41
N LEU A 43 -20.19 -10.93 -5.27
CA LEU A 43 -21.39 -10.15 -5.01
C LEU A 43 -22.49 -11.04 -4.43
N SER A 44 -23.16 -10.54 -3.39
CA SER A 44 -24.34 -11.23 -2.84
C SER A 44 -25.46 -11.23 -3.88
N TYR A 45 -26.16 -12.36 -4.02
CA TYR A 45 -27.35 -12.45 -4.87
C TYR A 45 -28.49 -11.52 -4.39
N PHE A 46 -28.51 -11.19 -3.11
CA PHE A 46 -29.52 -10.32 -2.50
C PHE A 46 -29.13 -8.84 -2.49
N ALA A 47 -27.93 -8.50 -2.99
CA ALA A 47 -27.53 -7.11 -3.09
C ALA A 47 -28.45 -6.38 -4.08
N SER A 48 -28.88 -5.18 -3.74
CA SER A 48 -29.63 -4.35 -4.69
C SER A 48 -28.73 -3.84 -5.81
N ASP A 49 -29.31 -3.44 -6.93
CA ASP A 49 -28.54 -2.86 -8.04
C ASP A 49 -27.74 -1.63 -7.58
N GLU A 50 -28.28 -0.82 -6.66
CA GLU A 50 -27.56 0.33 -6.10
C GLU A 50 -26.34 -0.07 -5.27
N GLU A 51 -26.43 -1.16 -4.47
CA GLU A 51 -25.29 -1.67 -3.70
C GLU A 51 -24.21 -2.24 -4.63
N VAL A 52 -24.61 -2.94 -5.69
CA VAL A 52 -23.68 -3.47 -6.69
C VAL A 52 -22.97 -2.34 -7.41
N ASP A 53 -23.70 -1.35 -7.90
CA ASP A 53 -23.15 -0.18 -8.60
C ASP A 53 -22.17 0.59 -7.70
N TYR A 54 -22.51 0.78 -6.42
CA TYR A 54 -21.59 1.41 -5.46
C TYR A 54 -20.26 0.65 -5.35
N ILE A 55 -20.30 -0.68 -5.23
CA ILE A 55 -19.07 -1.47 -5.12
C ILE A 55 -18.26 -1.43 -6.42
N LEU A 56 -18.93 -1.51 -7.58
CA LEU A 56 -18.25 -1.41 -8.88
C LEU A 56 -17.58 -0.03 -9.06
N ASN A 57 -18.25 1.05 -8.67
CA ASN A 57 -17.69 2.41 -8.69
C ASN A 57 -16.47 2.53 -7.76
N ALA A 58 -16.52 1.91 -6.57
CA ALA A 58 -15.38 1.90 -5.65
C ALA A 58 -14.18 1.12 -6.23
N ILE A 59 -14.43 -0.02 -6.89
CA ILE A 59 -13.39 -0.80 -7.56
C ILE A 59 -12.78 -0.02 -8.73
N GLU A 60 -13.61 0.64 -9.54
CA GLU A 60 -13.17 1.50 -10.63
C GLU A 60 -12.26 2.63 -10.13
N PHE A 61 -12.66 3.30 -9.03
CA PHE A 61 -11.84 4.31 -8.38
C PHE A 61 -10.47 3.75 -7.96
N ILE A 62 -10.43 2.63 -7.25
CA ILE A 62 -9.17 2.00 -6.82
C ILE A 62 -8.31 1.63 -8.03
N ALA A 63 -8.93 1.09 -9.09
CA ALA A 63 -8.22 0.70 -10.30
C ALA A 63 -7.60 1.89 -11.02
N ASN A 64 -8.22 3.08 -10.97
CA ASN A 64 -7.74 4.28 -11.67
C ASN A 64 -6.80 5.15 -10.84
N ASP A 65 -7.12 5.36 -9.57
CA ASP A 65 -6.46 6.34 -8.69
C ASP A 65 -5.77 5.72 -7.48
N GLY A 66 -6.02 4.44 -7.17
CA GLY A 66 -5.48 3.76 -5.98
C GLY A 66 -3.96 3.78 -5.91
N TRP A 67 -3.27 3.79 -7.06
CA TRP A 67 -1.81 3.85 -7.12
C TRP A 67 -1.25 5.17 -6.56
N LYS A 68 -2.01 6.27 -6.57
CA LYS A 68 -1.57 7.57 -6.00
C LYS A 68 -1.36 7.44 -4.49
N PHE A 69 -2.21 6.67 -3.82
CA PHE A 69 -2.16 6.45 -2.37
C PHE A 69 -0.92 5.69 -1.90
N LEU A 70 -0.28 4.91 -2.77
CA LEU A 70 0.98 4.21 -2.43
C LEU A 70 2.08 5.18 -1.98
N SER A 71 2.08 6.41 -2.49
CA SER A 71 3.03 7.46 -2.09
C SER A 71 2.94 7.83 -0.60
N LEU A 72 1.78 7.58 0.05
CA LEU A 72 1.56 7.87 1.46
C LEU A 72 2.07 6.75 2.39
N TYR A 73 2.51 5.63 1.82
CA TYR A 73 2.98 4.47 2.56
C TYR A 73 4.47 4.20 2.31
N THR A 74 5.07 3.53 3.28
CA THR A 74 6.36 2.84 3.21
C THR A 74 6.09 1.35 3.39
N TYR A 75 7.09 0.51 3.12
CA TYR A 75 6.97 -0.92 3.30
C TYR A 75 8.23 -1.50 3.93
N ASP A 76 8.09 -2.68 4.53
CA ASP A 76 9.19 -3.50 4.99
C ASP A 76 9.30 -4.75 4.13
N ILE A 77 10.43 -4.87 3.43
CA ILE A 77 10.77 -5.95 2.48
C ILE A 77 10.70 -7.33 3.16
N LYS A 78 11.11 -7.41 4.43
CA LYS A 78 11.22 -8.68 5.17
C LYS A 78 9.88 -9.17 5.70
N THR A 79 8.98 -8.26 6.05
CA THR A 79 7.69 -8.59 6.67
C THR A 79 6.51 -8.44 5.72
N ALA A 80 6.71 -7.83 4.54
CA ALA A 80 5.67 -7.40 3.62
C ALA A 80 4.64 -6.42 4.23
N VAL A 81 4.98 -5.77 5.34
CA VAL A 81 4.09 -4.85 6.04
C VAL A 81 4.21 -3.44 5.46
N TRP A 82 3.06 -2.86 5.08
CA TRP A 82 2.95 -1.49 4.56
C TRP A 82 2.55 -0.52 5.66
N ARG A 83 3.32 0.53 5.91
CA ARG A 83 3.09 1.50 6.99
C ARG A 83 2.80 2.89 6.45
N PRO A 84 1.79 3.61 6.96
CA PRO A 84 1.63 5.02 6.63
C PRO A 84 2.88 5.82 7.02
N ARG A 85 3.30 6.77 6.19
CA ARG A 85 4.47 7.64 6.44
C ARG A 85 4.31 8.56 7.64
N THR A 86 3.07 8.86 8.03
CA THR A 86 2.74 9.69 9.18
C THR A 86 3.09 9.01 10.51
N VAL A 87 3.36 7.70 10.49
CA VAL A 87 3.66 6.90 11.66
C VAL A 87 5.18 6.71 11.80
N PRO A 88 5.80 7.12 12.92
CA PRO A 88 7.23 6.96 13.13
C PRO A 88 7.70 5.49 13.12
N SER A 89 8.77 5.21 12.37
CA SER A 89 9.43 3.91 12.32
C SER A 89 10.01 3.53 13.68
N GLY A 90 9.46 2.48 14.31
CA GLY A 90 9.97 1.94 15.58
C GLY A 90 8.89 1.43 16.52
N ASN A 91 7.67 1.94 16.40
CA ASN A 91 6.54 1.46 17.19
C ASN A 91 5.78 0.39 16.40
N HIS A 92 6.13 -0.86 16.68
CA HIS A 92 5.43 -2.06 16.21
C HIS A 92 3.96 -2.11 16.65
N PHE A 93 3.60 -1.23 17.59
CA PHE A 93 2.28 -1.06 18.18
C PHE A 93 1.29 -0.29 17.29
N TYR A 94 1.74 0.49 16.30
CA TYR A 94 0.82 1.34 15.53
C TYR A 94 -0.11 0.60 14.55
N GLN A 95 0.07 -0.71 14.37
CA GLN A 95 -0.55 -1.41 13.26
C GLN A 95 -1.36 -2.64 13.64
N TYR A 96 -1.25 -3.08 14.89
CA TYR A 96 -1.99 -4.20 15.41
C TYR A 96 -2.50 -3.84 16.79
N HIS A 97 -3.83 -3.87 16.97
CA HIS A 97 -4.43 -3.98 18.29
C HIS A 97 -3.95 -5.31 18.88
N SER A 98 -2.81 -5.27 19.56
CA SER A 98 -2.22 -6.44 20.20
C SER A 98 -2.92 -6.68 21.52
N LEU A 99 -3.14 -7.95 21.88
CA LEU A 99 -3.63 -8.28 23.23
C LEU A 99 -2.68 -7.77 24.33
N GLN A 100 -1.41 -7.49 24.00
CA GLN A 100 -0.45 -6.86 24.91
C GLN A 100 -0.79 -5.40 25.25
N MET A 101 -1.65 -4.75 24.47
CA MET A 101 -2.15 -3.40 24.74
C MET A 101 -3.30 -3.39 25.74
N ILE A 102 -3.84 -4.54 26.10
CA ILE A 102 -5.00 -4.63 26.97
C ILE A 102 -4.53 -4.66 28.42
N THR A 103 -5.00 -3.70 29.21
CA THR A 103 -4.76 -3.60 30.64
C THR A 103 -6.06 -3.87 31.41
N TYR A 104 -5.91 -4.41 32.62
CA TYR A 104 -7.00 -4.64 33.57
C TYR A 104 -6.78 -3.88 34.88
N GLN A 105 -6.00 -2.80 34.85
CA GLN A 105 -5.64 -2.02 36.05
C GLN A 105 -6.87 -1.52 36.83
N HIS A 106 -8.00 -1.28 36.16
CA HIS A 106 -9.25 -0.82 36.78
C HIS A 106 -10.30 -1.93 36.93
N GLY A 107 -9.91 -3.20 36.85
CA GLY A 107 -10.85 -4.33 36.91
C GLY A 107 -11.78 -4.44 35.69
N MET A 108 -11.53 -3.63 34.66
CA MET A 108 -12.21 -3.64 33.37
C MET A 108 -11.17 -3.77 32.26
N MET A 109 -11.58 -4.35 31.13
CA MET A 109 -10.77 -4.43 29.92
C MET A 109 -10.60 -3.02 29.35
N GLU A 110 -9.38 -2.49 29.40
CA GLU A 110 -9.04 -1.17 28.87
C GLU A 110 -7.87 -1.30 27.89
N GLU A 111 -7.92 -0.58 26.77
CA GLU A 111 -6.78 -0.50 25.87
C GLU A 111 -5.84 0.60 26.37
N ASN A 112 -4.62 0.20 26.71
CA ASN A 112 -3.53 1.05 27.18
C ASN A 112 -2.98 1.85 25.98
N THR A 113 -3.73 2.88 25.58
CA THR A 113 -3.34 3.97 24.68
C THR A 113 -3.47 3.72 23.17
N GLY A 114 -4.70 3.79 22.65
CA GLY A 114 -4.98 4.10 21.23
C GLY A 114 -5.36 5.58 20.98
N LYS A 115 -5.90 6.30 21.97
CA LYS A 115 -6.53 7.63 21.78
C LYS A 115 -5.55 8.77 21.44
N GLN A 116 -4.50 8.98 22.25
CA GLN A 116 -3.48 10.02 21.98
C GLN A 116 -2.68 9.76 20.69
N GLN A 117 -2.64 8.51 20.23
CA GLN A 117 -1.80 8.07 19.12
C GLN A 117 -2.57 8.10 17.78
N MET A 118 -3.87 7.78 17.78
CA MET A 118 -4.79 8.12 16.68
C MET A 118 -4.92 9.64 16.49
N GLU A 119 -4.89 10.42 17.57
CA GLU A 119 -4.85 11.89 17.49
C GLU A 119 -3.58 12.40 16.78
N LEU A 120 -2.41 11.79 16.99
CA LEU A 120 -1.16 12.12 16.26
C LEU A 120 -1.21 11.72 14.78
N PHE A 121 -1.82 10.58 14.46
CA PHE A 121 -2.09 10.18 13.07
C PHE A 121 -3.01 11.20 12.39
N ASN A 122 -4.12 11.56 13.05
CA ASN A 122 -5.08 12.54 12.56
C ASN A 122 -4.52 13.97 12.48
N SER A 123 -3.52 14.33 13.31
CA SER A 123 -2.89 15.65 13.30
C SER A 123 -1.85 15.85 12.19
N ASN A 124 -1.39 14.76 11.53
CA ASN A 124 -0.50 14.82 10.34
C ASN A 124 -1.22 14.54 9.01
N ILE A 125 -2.43 13.95 9.07
CA ILE A 125 -3.42 13.84 7.99
C ILE A 125 -4.28 15.13 7.75
N PRO A 126 -4.12 16.32 8.38
CA PRO A 126 -5.03 17.43 8.12
C PRO A 126 -5.02 17.88 6.67
N GLN A 127 -3.88 18.06 6.00
CA GLN A 127 -3.89 18.71 4.68
C GLN A 127 -4.56 17.90 3.55
N LEU A 128 -4.57 16.57 3.65
CA LEU A 128 -5.26 15.70 2.67
C LEU A 128 -6.79 15.73 2.84
N VAL A 129 -7.25 16.04 4.05
CA VAL A 129 -8.66 15.88 4.48
C VAL A 129 -9.34 17.21 4.79
N THR A 130 -8.58 18.28 5.06
CA THR A 130 -9.10 19.57 5.56
C THR A 130 -9.97 20.35 4.57
N ASN A 131 -9.94 20.00 3.29
CA ASN A 131 -10.71 20.68 2.23
C ASN A 131 -11.71 19.75 1.53
N LEU A 132 -12.01 18.59 2.12
CA LEU A 132 -13.04 17.72 1.57
C LEU A 132 -14.38 18.42 1.75
N SER A 133 -15.00 18.79 0.63
CA SER A 133 -16.42 19.14 0.61
C SER A 133 -17.15 18.04 1.36
N SER A 134 -17.98 18.41 2.34
CA SER A 134 -18.84 17.51 3.10
C SER A 134 -19.89 16.89 2.17
N SER A 135 -19.44 16.06 1.23
CA SER A 135 -20.26 15.18 0.43
C SER A 135 -20.61 14.00 1.31
N ASP A 136 -21.89 13.62 1.33
CA ASP A 136 -22.33 12.41 2.05
C ASP A 136 -21.85 11.12 1.36
N ASP A 137 -21.21 11.21 0.18
CA ASP A 137 -20.68 10.08 -0.59
C ASP A 137 -19.17 9.86 -0.36
N PRO A 138 -18.77 8.71 0.23
CA PRO A 138 -17.36 8.36 0.45
C PRO A 138 -16.51 8.25 -0.82
N ILE A 139 -17.10 7.92 -1.97
CA ILE A 139 -16.34 7.76 -3.22
C ILE A 139 -15.88 9.13 -3.74
N GLU A 140 -16.73 10.14 -3.70
CA GLU A 140 -16.37 11.51 -4.09
C GLU A 140 -15.34 12.12 -3.14
N GLU A 141 -15.44 11.80 -1.86
CA GLU A 141 -14.41 12.14 -0.87
C GLU A 141 -13.06 11.53 -1.25
N ALA A 142 -13.02 10.23 -1.55
CA ALA A 142 -11.80 9.54 -1.94
C ALA A 142 -11.19 10.08 -3.25
N LYS A 143 -12.03 10.44 -4.24
CA LYS A 143 -11.57 11.11 -5.48
C LYS A 143 -10.95 12.47 -5.21
N SER A 144 -11.57 13.27 -4.35
CA SER A 144 -11.03 14.57 -3.94
C SER A 144 -9.69 14.41 -3.21
N MET A 145 -9.57 13.44 -2.30
CA MET A 145 -8.29 13.09 -1.69
C MET A 145 -7.24 12.71 -2.75
N ALA A 146 -7.59 11.83 -3.69
CA ALA A 146 -6.68 11.39 -4.74
C ALA A 146 -6.11 12.53 -5.59
N ASN A 147 -6.90 13.57 -5.85
CA ASN A 147 -6.48 14.76 -6.57
C ASN A 147 -5.54 15.67 -5.76
N ASN A 148 -5.62 15.63 -4.43
CA ASN A 148 -4.78 16.43 -3.54
C ASN A 148 -3.44 15.74 -3.19
N ILE A 149 -3.36 14.42 -3.33
CA ILE A 149 -2.14 13.64 -3.03
C ILE A 149 -0.89 14.17 -3.75
N PRO A 150 -0.91 14.47 -5.07
CA PRO A 150 0.28 14.92 -5.78
C PRO A 150 0.95 16.15 -5.17
N LYS A 151 0.14 17.17 -4.87
CA LYS A 151 0.60 18.38 -4.19
C LYS A 151 1.14 18.06 -2.79
N TYR A 152 0.41 17.27 -2.01
CA TYR A 152 0.82 16.88 -0.66
C TYR A 152 2.17 16.15 -0.66
N VAL A 153 2.36 15.21 -1.59
CA VAL A 153 3.60 14.43 -1.75
C VAL A 153 4.77 15.34 -2.09
N TYR A 154 4.58 16.26 -3.05
CA TYR A 154 5.61 17.22 -3.44
C TYR A 154 6.05 18.11 -2.27
N GLU A 155 5.10 18.56 -1.43
CA GLU A 155 5.38 19.48 -0.33
C GLU A 155 5.91 18.80 0.95
N ASN A 156 5.49 17.57 1.24
CA ASN A 156 5.63 16.98 2.58
C ASN A 156 6.37 15.63 2.62
N VAL A 157 6.58 14.94 1.49
CA VAL A 157 7.13 13.57 1.51
C VAL A 157 8.59 13.54 1.06
N ASP A 158 9.50 13.16 1.95
CA ASP A 158 10.90 12.89 1.61
C ASP A 158 11.16 11.40 1.32
N PHE A 159 11.14 11.05 0.03
CA PHE A 159 11.37 9.69 -0.47
C PHE A 159 12.84 9.22 -0.39
N ARG A 160 13.78 10.09 0.00
CA ARG A 160 15.19 9.69 0.18
C ARG A 160 15.38 8.73 1.35
N THR A 161 14.45 8.76 2.30
CA THR A 161 14.43 7.90 3.49
C THR A 161 13.94 6.48 3.22
N ASP A 162 13.35 6.23 2.04
CA ASP A 162 12.80 4.92 1.69
C ASP A 162 13.88 3.87 1.50
N THR A 163 13.64 2.70 2.08
CA THR A 163 14.46 1.51 1.82
C THR A 163 14.29 1.08 0.37
N PRO A 164 15.38 1.03 -0.44
CA PRO A 164 15.27 0.60 -1.82
C PRO A 164 14.96 -0.89 -1.90
N LEU A 165 14.16 -1.29 -2.88
CA LEU A 165 13.95 -2.68 -3.24
C LEU A 165 15.26 -3.22 -3.83
N ASN A 166 16.06 -3.93 -3.02
CA ASN A 166 17.32 -4.52 -3.46
C ASN A 166 17.09 -5.95 -3.98
N VAL A 167 16.51 -6.03 -5.18
CA VAL A 167 16.27 -7.27 -5.91
C VAL A 167 17.23 -7.30 -7.10
N PRO A 168 18.00 -8.40 -7.32
CA PRO A 168 18.88 -8.52 -8.47
C PRO A 168 18.15 -8.39 -9.79
N ASP A 169 18.86 -7.91 -10.82
CA ASP A 169 18.26 -7.55 -12.11
C ASP A 169 17.53 -8.73 -12.78
N GLU A 170 18.03 -9.96 -12.57
CA GLU A 170 17.42 -11.20 -13.05
C GLU A 170 16.01 -11.46 -12.50
N TYR A 171 15.67 -10.87 -11.35
CA TYR A 171 14.38 -11.05 -10.69
C TYR A 171 13.47 -9.83 -10.74
N ARG A 172 13.87 -8.75 -11.44
CA ARG A 172 13.04 -7.55 -11.54
C ARG A 172 11.70 -7.80 -12.19
N ASP A 173 11.65 -8.71 -13.15
CA ASP A 173 10.41 -9.05 -13.87
C ASP A 173 9.39 -9.79 -12.97
N PHE A 174 9.80 -10.26 -11.79
CA PHE A 174 8.91 -10.90 -10.80
C PHE A 174 8.33 -9.90 -9.80
N VAL A 175 8.76 -8.64 -9.82
CA VAL A 175 8.23 -7.57 -8.97
C VAL A 175 6.85 -7.18 -9.48
N TRP A 176 5.83 -7.65 -8.76
CA TRP A 176 4.43 -7.55 -9.19
C TRP A 176 3.70 -6.27 -8.73
N PHE A 177 4.41 -5.35 -8.08
CA PHE A 177 3.88 -4.12 -7.53
C PHE A 177 4.78 -2.93 -7.88
N VAL A 178 4.21 -1.72 -7.81
CA VAL A 178 5.00 -0.49 -7.99
C VAL A 178 5.50 -0.02 -6.64
N THR A 179 6.77 0.38 -6.56
CA THR A 179 7.32 0.89 -5.30
C THR A 179 6.81 2.31 -5.03
N PRO A 180 6.50 2.67 -3.77
CA PRO A 180 6.22 4.05 -3.37
C PRO A 180 7.24 5.06 -3.90
N LYS A 181 8.52 4.68 -3.94
CA LYS A 181 9.59 5.54 -4.47
C LYS A 181 9.43 5.84 -5.95
N ASP A 182 9.05 4.85 -6.76
CA ASP A 182 8.81 5.04 -8.18
C ASP A 182 7.56 5.89 -8.42
N ILE A 183 6.51 5.68 -7.63
CA ILE A 183 5.30 6.52 -7.66
C ILE A 183 5.61 7.97 -7.26
N ILE A 184 6.36 8.20 -6.18
CA ILE A 184 6.70 9.55 -5.74
C ILE A 184 7.53 10.27 -6.81
N ARG A 185 8.54 9.60 -7.38
CA ARG A 185 9.32 10.16 -8.50
C ARG A 185 8.42 10.55 -9.66
N ARG A 186 7.47 9.70 -10.03
CA ARG A 186 6.51 9.94 -11.09
C ARG A 186 5.65 11.18 -10.81
N ILE A 187 5.05 11.23 -9.62
CA ILE A 187 4.21 12.34 -9.16
C ILE A 187 4.99 13.66 -9.16
N VAL A 188 6.22 13.66 -8.63
CA VAL A 188 7.06 14.87 -8.57
C VAL A 188 7.40 15.39 -9.96
N ILE A 189 7.80 14.50 -10.88
CA ILE A 189 8.11 14.87 -12.26
C ILE A 189 6.88 15.44 -12.98
N ASP A 190 5.73 14.77 -12.87
CA ASP A 190 4.50 15.20 -13.52
C ASP A 190 4.01 16.56 -12.96
N TYR A 191 4.16 16.77 -11.64
CA TYR A 191 3.83 18.03 -10.97
C TYR A 191 4.75 19.18 -11.40
N GLU A 192 6.07 18.96 -11.49
CA GLU A 192 7.03 19.96 -12.00
C GLU A 192 6.75 20.36 -13.46
N GLN A 193 6.21 19.45 -14.26
CA GLN A 193 5.88 19.68 -15.67
C GLN A 193 4.49 20.29 -15.89
N ASN A 194 3.72 20.58 -14.83
CA ASN A 194 2.32 21.05 -14.91
C ASN A 194 1.45 20.15 -15.81
N GLN A 195 1.76 18.85 -15.87
CA GLN A 195 0.96 17.89 -16.60
C GLN A 195 -0.07 17.28 -15.65
N ASP A 196 -1.34 17.63 -15.81
CA ASP A 196 -2.45 17.00 -15.08
C ASP A 196 -2.70 15.52 -15.48
N THR A 197 -1.89 14.99 -16.41
CA THR A 197 -1.98 13.62 -16.90
C THR A 197 -0.97 12.75 -16.18
N TYR A 198 -1.35 12.33 -14.98
CA TYR A 198 -0.64 11.29 -14.25
C TYR A 198 -0.65 9.99 -15.07
N LEU A 199 0.50 9.55 -15.60
CA LEU A 199 0.55 8.27 -16.31
C LEU A 199 0.33 7.14 -15.30
N LYS A 200 -0.85 6.53 -15.40
CA LYS A 200 -1.23 5.33 -14.65
C LYS A 200 -0.16 4.26 -14.86
N PRO A 201 0.38 3.63 -13.80
CA PRO A 201 1.28 2.51 -13.98
C PRO A 201 0.55 1.39 -14.72
N GLU A 202 1.21 0.83 -15.73
CA GLU A 202 0.68 -0.32 -16.46
C GLU A 202 0.45 -1.49 -15.49
N PRO A 203 -0.63 -2.27 -15.68
CA PRO A 203 -0.87 -3.45 -14.86
C PRO A 203 0.33 -4.39 -14.97
N PHE A 204 0.71 -4.99 -13.85
CA PHE A 204 1.77 -5.99 -13.82
C PHE A 204 1.44 -7.10 -14.83
N ARG A 205 2.37 -7.34 -15.75
CA ARG A 205 2.38 -8.49 -16.64
C ARG A 205 3.76 -9.13 -16.50
N PRO A 206 3.87 -10.35 -15.94
CA PRO A 206 5.09 -11.13 -16.07
C PRO A 206 5.40 -11.22 -17.57
N LYS A 207 6.63 -10.92 -17.98
CA LYS A 207 7.06 -11.22 -19.34
C LYS A 207 7.08 -12.74 -19.46
N MET A 208 6.20 -13.27 -20.30
CA MET A 208 6.34 -14.63 -20.79
C MET A 208 7.48 -14.58 -21.80
N ASP A 209 8.49 -15.44 -21.64
CA ASP A 209 9.42 -15.70 -22.73
C ASP A 209 8.60 -16.32 -23.88
N ASP A 210 8.50 -15.60 -25.01
CA ASP A 210 7.98 -16.13 -26.28
C ASP A 210 8.94 -17.20 -26.86
#